data_AF-A0A1W2DYE2-F1
#
_entry.id   AF-A0A1W2DYE2-F1
#
_cell.length_a   1.000
_cell.length_b   1.000
_cell.length_c   1.000
_cell.angle_alpha   90.00
_cell.angle_beta   90.00
_cell.angle_gamma   90.00
#
_symmetry.space_group_name_H-M   'P 1'
#
loop_
_entity.id
_entity.type
_entity.pdbx_description
1 polymer ?
#
loop_
_entity_poly.entity_id
_entity_poly.type
_entity_poly.pdbx_seq_one_letter_code
_entity_poly.pdbx_strand_id
1 'polypeptide(L)'
;MAFQNETNKGRVIKMVDSLHLILKSAQANRAEDHEIVAMLRPLTGELAGLGLAADMPAAAPAPATSALTAGERAALHLADRASLRDLIAALMGRLDAHAAQLDDAP
;
A
#
# COMPACT_ATOMS: atom_id res chain seq x y z
N MET A 1 -18.96 4.91 36.02
CA MET A 1 -19.00 4.21 34.71
C MET A 1 -17.60 3.77 34.35
N ALA A 2 -17.44 2.59 33.74
CA ALA A 2 -16.12 2.13 33.29
C ALA A 2 -15.55 3.06 32.20
N PHE A 3 -14.22 3.24 32.18
CA PHE A 3 -13.54 4.03 31.15
C PHE A 3 -13.76 3.45 29.75
N GLN A 4 -13.73 2.12 29.63
CA GLN A 4 -14.08 1.40 28.41
C GLN A 4 -15.61 1.31 28.27
N ASN A 5 -16.21 2.33 27.66
CA ASN A 5 -17.65 2.39 27.38
C ASN A 5 -17.90 2.80 25.92
N GLU A 6 -19.12 2.59 25.43
CA GLU A 6 -19.49 2.90 24.03
C GLU A 6 -19.33 4.38 23.68
N THR A 7 -19.50 5.29 24.65
CA THR A 7 -19.27 6.72 24.42
C THR A 7 -17.80 7.02 24.12
N ASN A 8 -16.87 6.48 24.90
CA ASN A 8 -15.43 6.69 24.70
C ASN A 8 -14.94 5.97 23.44
N LYS A 9 -15.45 4.77 23.13
CA LYS A 9 -15.19 4.10 21.84
C LYS A 9 -15.64 4.98 20.66
N GLY A 10 -16.86 5.54 20.73
CA GLY A 10 -17.37 6.44 19.71
C GLY A 10 -16.56 7.73 19.55
N ARG A 11 -16.00 8.27 20.64
CA ARG A 11 -15.09 9.43 20.59
C ARG A 11 -13.80 9.10 19.84
N VAL A 12 -13.19 7.95 20.11
CA VAL A 12 -11.98 7.50 19.39
C VAL A 12 -12.24 7.34 17.89
N ILE A 13 -13.37 6.73 17.51
CA ILE A 13 -13.76 6.58 16.09
C ILE A 13 -13.83 7.97 15.41
N LYS A 14 -14.48 8.94 16.04
CA LYS A 14 -14.58 10.31 15.50
C LYS A 14 -13.22 11.00 15.35
N MET A 15 -12.27 10.73 16.23
CA MET A 15 -10.90 11.24 16.11
C MET A 15 -10.21 10.65 14.87
N VAL A 16 -10.39 9.35 14.61
CA VAL A 16 -9.86 8.67 13.42
C VAL A 16 -10.50 9.22 12.14
N ASP A 17 -11.82 9.41 12.12
CA ASP A 17 -12.51 10.00 10.96
C ASP A 17 -11.99 11.41 10.65
N SER A 18 -11.74 12.20 11.70
CA SER A 18 -11.19 13.56 11.56
C SER A 18 -9.76 13.53 11.03
N LEU A 19 -8.94 12.57 11.46
CA LEU A 19 -7.60 12.36 10.91
C LEU A 19 -7.65 12.00 9.41
N HIS A 20 -8.59 11.13 9.00
CA HIS A 20 -8.76 10.82 7.57
C HIS A 20 -9.11 12.04 6.73
N LEU A 21 -9.93 12.96 7.26
CA LEU A 21 -10.24 14.22 6.56
C LEU A 21 -9.00 15.10 6.40
N ILE A 22 -8.15 15.19 7.42
CA ILE A 22 -6.88 15.93 7.36
C ILE A 22 -5.96 15.32 6.29
N LEU A 23 -5.78 14.00 6.29
CA LEU A 23 -4.93 13.30 5.32
C LEU A 23 -5.44 13.44 3.88
N LYS A 24 -6.76 13.37 3.69
CA LYS A 24 -7.39 13.63 2.37
C LYS A 24 -7.15 15.06 1.90
N SER A 25 -7.25 16.04 2.82
CA SER A 25 -6.94 17.44 2.53
C SER A 25 -5.46 17.62 2.16
N ALA A 26 -4.55 17.01 2.93
CA ALA A 26 -3.12 17.05 2.65
C ALA A 26 -2.79 16.50 1.25
N GLN A 27 -3.38 15.37 0.88
CA GLN A 27 -3.23 14.79 -0.45
C GLN A 27 -3.76 15.73 -1.55
N ALA A 28 -4.94 16.33 -1.35
CA ALA A 28 -5.52 17.27 -2.32
C ALA A 28 -4.65 18.52 -2.51
N ASN A 29 -3.95 18.95 -1.46
CA ASN A 29 -3.06 20.10 -1.48
C ASN A 29 -1.59 19.76 -1.78
N ARG A 30 -1.28 18.48 -2.07
CA ARG A 30 0.09 17.99 -2.31
C ARG A 30 1.07 18.36 -1.19
N ALA A 31 0.60 18.34 0.05
CA ALA A 31 1.45 18.58 1.20
C ALA A 31 2.56 17.52 1.25
N GLU A 32 3.76 17.95 1.62
CA GLU A 32 4.90 17.06 1.81
C GLU A 32 4.78 16.32 3.14
N ASP A 33 5.40 15.14 3.24
CA ASP A 33 5.34 14.29 4.44
C ASP A 33 5.78 15.02 5.70
N HIS A 34 6.78 15.90 5.59
CA HIS A 34 7.28 16.67 6.72
C HIS A 34 6.25 17.69 7.24
N GLU A 35 5.39 18.24 6.38
CA GLU A 35 4.32 19.16 6.73
C GLU A 35 3.19 18.43 7.45
N ILE A 36 2.84 17.23 6.97
CA ILE A 36 1.85 16.36 7.60
C ILE A 36 2.33 15.95 9.00
N VAL A 37 3.59 15.51 9.12
CA VAL A 37 4.19 15.13 10.41
C VAL A 37 4.25 16.32 11.37
N ALA A 38 4.61 17.51 10.90
CA ALA A 38 4.62 18.71 11.73
C ALA A 38 3.21 19.05 12.25
N MET A 39 2.18 18.93 11.39
CA MET A 39 0.79 19.21 11.75
C MET A 39 0.22 18.18 12.75
N LEU A 40 0.59 16.91 12.63
CA LEU A 40 0.12 15.84 13.52
C LEU A 40 0.90 15.74 14.85
N ARG A 41 1.98 16.50 15.01
CA ARG A 41 2.85 16.47 16.19
C ARG A 41 2.12 16.64 17.54
N PRO A 42 1.12 17.51 17.69
CA PRO A 42 0.40 17.62 18.97
C PRO A 42 -0.34 16.34 19.33
N LEU A 43 -0.98 15.69 18.34
CA LEU A 43 -1.71 14.44 18.55
C LEU A 43 -0.76 13.29 18.92
N THR A 44 0.37 13.18 18.23
CA THR A 44 1.37 12.15 18.54
C THR A 44 2.06 12.40 19.88
N GLY A 45 2.22 13.66 20.29
CA GLY A 45 2.71 14.03 21.62
C GLY A 45 1.81 13.55 22.76
N GLU A 46 0.50 13.75 22.66
CA GLU A 46 -0.48 13.24 23.64
C GLU A 46 -0.45 11.71 23.72
N LEU A 47 -0.40 11.02 22.57
CA LEU A 47 -0.32 9.56 22.51
C LEU A 47 1.00 9.04 23.09
N ALA A 48 2.11 9.73 22.82
CA ALA A 48 3.40 9.41 23.40
C ALA A 48 3.43 9.60 24.92
N GLY A 49 2.77 10.64 25.44
CA GLY A 49 2.60 10.89 26.88
C GLY A 49 1.85 9.79 27.61
N LEU A 50 1.02 9.00 26.90
CA LEU A 50 0.35 7.81 27.40
C LEU A 50 1.21 6.53 27.32
N GLY A 51 2.47 6.65 26.87
CA GLY A 51 3.38 5.52 26.68
C GLY A 51 3.12 4.70 25.41
N LEU A 52 2.17 5.12 24.56
CA LEU A 52 1.78 4.37 23.35
C LEU A 52 2.82 4.46 22.22
N ALA A 53 3.77 5.39 22.32
CA ALA A 53 4.85 5.54 21.34
C ALA A 53 6.01 4.55 21.54
N ALA A 54 6.14 3.91 22.72
CA ALA A 54 7.24 3.00 23.01
C ALA A 54 7.12 1.64 22.29
N ASP A 55 5.89 1.24 21.93
CA ASP A 55 5.57 -0.05 21.30
C ASP A 55 5.20 0.05 19.81
N MET A 56 5.29 1.24 19.19
CA MET A 56 5.13 1.32 17.74
C MET A 56 6.43 0.85 17.07
N PRO A 57 6.47 -0.33 16.42
CA PRO A 57 7.61 -0.68 15.60
C PRO A 57 7.74 0.42 14.55
N ALA A 58 8.96 0.94 14.36
CA ALA A 58 9.25 1.86 13.28
C ALA A 58 8.67 1.25 12.00
N ALA A 59 7.82 2.01 11.29
CA ALA A 59 7.24 1.54 10.04
C ALA A 59 8.40 1.05 9.17
N ALA A 60 8.38 -0.24 8.81
CA ALA A 60 9.38 -0.80 7.92
C ALA A 60 9.43 0.11 6.68
N PRO A 61 10.62 0.54 6.23
CA PRO A 61 10.72 1.34 5.02
C PRO A 61 9.92 0.62 3.94
N ALA A 62 9.01 1.36 3.29
CA ALA A 62 8.21 0.81 2.21
C ALA A 62 9.15 0.04 1.29
N PRO A 63 8.82 -1.21 0.88
CA PRO A 63 9.68 -1.95 -0.02
C PRO A 63 9.93 -1.04 -1.20
N ALA A 64 11.19 -0.66 -1.41
CA ALA A 64 11.57 0.12 -2.58
C ALA A 64 11.02 -0.67 -3.76
N THR A 65 10.03 -0.11 -4.45
CA THR A 65 9.56 -0.69 -5.69
C THR A 65 10.74 -0.57 -6.62
N SER A 66 11.56 -1.62 -6.68
CA SER A 66 12.68 -1.71 -7.60
C SER A 66 12.14 -1.30 -8.95
N ALA A 67 12.71 -0.23 -9.52
CA ALA A 67 12.25 0.30 -10.78
C ALA A 67 12.21 -0.86 -11.78
N LEU A 68 11.03 -1.15 -12.31
CA LEU A 68 10.84 -2.25 -13.26
C LEU A 68 11.92 -2.13 -14.35
N THR A 69 12.61 -3.22 -14.62
CA THR A 69 13.51 -3.29 -15.77
C THR A 69 12.71 -2.99 -17.04
N ALA A 70 13.41 -2.61 -18.12
CA ALA A 70 12.74 -2.32 -19.39
C ALA A 70 11.88 -3.52 -19.87
N GLY A 71 12.34 -4.75 -19.61
CA GLY A 71 11.60 -5.98 -19.91
C GLY A 71 10.34 -6.16 -19.06
N GLU A 72 10.42 -5.94 -17.74
CA GLU A 72 9.27 -6.06 -16.84
C GLU A 72 8.22 -4.98 -17.12
N ARG A 73 8.65 -3.75 -17.44
CA ARG A 73 7.74 -2.67 -17.84
C ARG A 73 7.03 -2.99 -19.15
N ALA A 74 7.74 -3.56 -20.13
CA ALA A 74 7.13 -4.00 -21.38
C ALA A 74 6.13 -5.15 -21.19
N ALA A 75 6.45 -6.11 -20.31
CA ALA A 75 5.54 -7.21 -19.97
C ALA A 75 4.26 -6.71 -19.26
N LEU A 76 4.40 -5.74 -18.35
CA LEU A 76 3.25 -5.12 -17.69
C LEU A 76 2.36 -4.36 -18.69
N HIS A 77 2.96 -3.58 -19.58
CA HIS A 77 2.19 -2.89 -20.63
C HIS A 77 1.53 -3.83 -21.64
N LEU A 78 2.14 -4.98 -21.90
CA LEU A 78 1.53 -6.02 -22.74
C LEU A 78 0.33 -6.65 -22.02
N ALA A 79 0.47 -6.96 -20.73
CA ALA A 79 -0.61 -7.51 -19.91
C ALA A 79 -1.78 -6.53 -19.73
N ASP A 80 -1.50 -5.23 -19.65
CA ASP A 80 -2.51 -4.17 -19.50
C ASP A 80 -3.29 -3.90 -20.80
N ARG A 81 -2.70 -4.21 -21.96
CA ARG A 81 -3.34 -4.05 -23.28
C ARG A 81 -3.92 -5.32 -23.87
N ALA A 82 -3.50 -6.48 -23.41
CA ALA A 82 -4.01 -7.75 -23.87
C ALA A 82 -5.38 -8.01 -23.26
N SER A 83 -6.36 -8.40 -24.09
CA SER A 83 -7.59 -8.96 -23.53
C SER A 83 -7.26 -10.26 -22.79
N LEU A 84 -8.07 -10.64 -21.79
CA LEU A 84 -7.89 -11.92 -21.06
C LEU A 84 -7.74 -13.11 -22.02
N ARG A 85 -8.46 -13.07 -23.14
CA ARG A 85 -8.40 -14.07 -24.21
C ARG A 85 -7.03 -14.11 -24.89
N ASP A 86 -6.40 -12.97 -25.15
CA ASP A 86 -5.08 -12.90 -25.79
C ASP A 86 -3.98 -13.38 -24.85
N LEU A 87 -4.11 -13.06 -23.55
CA LEU A 87 -3.25 -13.60 -22.49
C LEU A 87 -3.35 -15.13 -22.38
N ILE A 88 -4.57 -15.68 -22.44
CA ILE A 88 -4.79 -17.14 -22.44
C ILE A 88 -4.16 -17.77 -23.69
N ALA A 89 -4.38 -17.20 -24.87
CA ALA A 89 -3.81 -17.73 -26.11
C ALA A 89 -2.26 -17.72 -26.11
N ALA A 90 -1.65 -16.65 -25.60
CA ALA A 90 -0.20 -16.54 -25.47
C ALA A 90 0.37 -17.54 -24.46
N LEU A 91 -0.32 -17.77 -23.34
CA LEU A 91 0.10 -18.75 -22.33
C LEU A 91 0.00 -20.18 -22.87
N MET A 92 -1.06 -20.52 -23.59
CA MET A 92 -1.18 -21.84 -24.25
C MET A 92 -0.04 -22.06 -25.25
N GLY A 93 0.23 -21.09 -26.14
CA GLY A 93 1.32 -21.21 -27.11
C GLY A 93 2.70 -21.34 -26.45
N ARG A 94 2.93 -20.68 -25.31
CA ARG A 94 4.19 -20.82 -24.55
C ARG A 94 4.29 -22.19 -23.88
N LEU A 95 3.18 -22.75 -23.39
CA LEU A 95 3.15 -24.09 -22.80
C LEU A 95 3.39 -25.17 -23.86
N ASP A 96 2.78 -25.03 -25.05
CA ASP A 96 3.00 -25.96 -26.17
C ASP A 96 4.45 -25.93 -26.65
N ALA A 97 5.04 -24.72 -26.77
CA ALA A 97 6.44 -24.56 -27.13
C ALA A 97 7.39 -25.15 -26.06
N HIS A 98 7.07 -24.99 -24.77
CA HIS A 98 7.85 -25.57 -23.68
C HIS A 98 7.71 -27.10 -23.63
N ALA A 99 6.53 -27.65 -23.93
CA ALA A 99 6.33 -29.09 -24.05
C ALA A 99 7.16 -29.67 -25.20
N ALA A 100 7.14 -29.02 -26.37
CA ALA A 100 7.97 -29.43 -27.51
C ALA A 100 9.47 -29.39 -27.20
N GLN A 101 9.94 -28.39 -26.44
CA GLN A 101 11.33 -28.30 -25.98
C GLN A 101 11.72 -29.39 -24.98
N LEU A 102 10.78 -29.89 -24.19
CA LEU A 102 11.00 -31.03 -23.29
C LEU A 102 11.03 -32.36 -24.05
N ASP A 103 10.25 -32.48 -25.12
CA ASP A 103 10.24 -33.68 -25.98
C ASP A 103 11.46 -33.76 -26.92
N ASP A 104 12.05 -32.63 -27.29
CA ASP A 104 13.30 -32.53 -28.08
C ASP A 104 14.58 -32.54 -27.22
N ALA A 105 14.46 -32.64 -25.89
CA ALA A 105 15.61 -32.77 -24.99
C ALA A 105 16.11 -34.24 -24.98
N PRO A 106 17.40 -34.51 -25.29
CA PRO A 106 17.95 -35.86 -25.42
C PRO A 106 18.07 -36.62 -24.08
#